data_AF-A0A2A4Q5R0-F1
#
_entry.id   AF-A0A2A4Q5R0-F1
#
_cell.length_a   1.000
_cell.length_b   1.000
_cell.length_c   1.000
_cell.angle_alpha   90.00
_cell.angle_beta   90.00
_cell.angle_gamma   90.00
#
_symmetry.space_group_name_H-M   'P 1'
#
loop_
_entity.id
_entity.type
_entity.pdbx_description
1 polymer ?
#
loop_
_entity_poly.entity_id
_entity_poly.type
_entity_poly.pdbx_seq_one_letter_code
_entity_poly.pdbx_strand_id
1 'polypeptide(L)' 'MLKEYRCEKCHKLLFKGDIQQATIEIKCKNCKSIHTIN' A
#
# COMPACT_ATOMS: atom_id res chain seq x y z
N MET A 1 5.41 9.25 -13.48
CA MET A 1 6.25 8.34 -12.67
C MET A 1 5.34 7.67 -11.65
N LEU A 2 5.27 6.34 -11.58
CA LEU A 2 4.35 5.64 -10.67
C LEU A 2 4.88 5.65 -9.24
N LYS A 3 4.01 5.91 -8.25
CA LYS A 3 4.36 5.93 -6.82
C LYS A 3 4.37 4.51 -6.25
N GLU A 4 5.34 4.22 -5.39
CA GLU A 4 5.39 2.96 -4.64
C GLU A 4 4.67 3.12 -3.31
N TYR A 5 3.78 2.17 -3.02
CA TYR A 5 3.10 2.07 -1.75
C TYR A 5 3.65 0.86 -1.01
N ARG A 6 4.33 1.12 0.11
CA ARG A 6 5.02 0.11 0.90
C ARG A 6 4.40 0.01 2.28
N CYS A 7 4.42 -1.19 2.84
CA CYS A 7 3.98 -1.44 4.20
C CYS A 7 4.88 -0.67 5.18
N GLU A 8 4.29 0.15 6.06
CA GLU A 8 5.03 0.95 7.04
C GLU A 8 5.78 0.10 8.08
N LYS A 9 5.34 -1.14 8.34
CA LYS A 9 5.96 -2.00 9.36
C LYS A 9 7.10 -2.88 8.85
N CYS A 10 7.02 -3.36 7.61
CA CYS A 10 7.99 -4.31 7.07
C CYS A 10 8.58 -3.89 5.73
N HIS A 11 8.27 -2.67 5.26
CA HIS A 11 8.74 -2.06 4.00
C HIS A 11 8.49 -2.88 2.72
N LYS A 12 7.72 -3.97 2.82
CA LYS A 12 7.28 -4.77 1.69
C LYS A 12 6.46 -3.90 0.74
N LEU A 13 6.79 -3.97 -0.55
CA LEU A 13 5.98 -3.36 -1.61
C LEU A 13 4.58 -3.98 -1.60
N LEU A 14 3.57 -3.13 -1.45
CA LEU A 14 2.17 -3.50 -1.55
C LEU A 14 1.73 -3.41 -3.01
N PHE A 15 1.95 -2.25 -3.64
CA PHE A 15 1.76 -2.04 -5.07
C PHE A 15 2.48 -0.78 -5.56
N LYS A 16 2.49 -0.57 -6.88
CA LYS A 16 3.03 0.62 -7.54
C LYS A 16 2.01 1.11 -8.55
N GLY A 17 1.62 2.38 -8.46
CA GLY A 17 0.52 2.91 -9.27
C GLY A 17 0.33 4.41 -9.12
N ASP A 18 -0.57 4.95 -9.92
CA ASP A 18 -1.12 6.30 -9.77
C ASP A 18 -2.56 6.15 -9.23
N ILE A 19 -2.83 6.75 -8.07
CA ILE A 19 -4.15 6.71 -7.43
C ILE A 19 -4.74 8.09 -7.62
N GLN A 20 -5.85 8.17 -8.35
CA GLN A 20 -6.47 9.46 -8.67
C GLN A 20 -7.55 9.81 -7.64
N GLN A 21 -8.58 8.99 -7.53
CA GLN A 21 -9.68 9.15 -6.57
C GLN A 21 -10.19 7.78 -6.14
N ALA A 22 -9.46 7.12 -5.23
CA ALA A 22 -9.87 5.85 -4.66
C ALA A 22 -9.26 5.66 -3.27
N THR A 23 -10.05 5.12 -2.35
CA THR A 23 -9.53 4.58 -1.09
C THR A 23 -9.25 3.09 -1.28
N ILE A 24 -8.02 2.68 -1.00
CA ILE A 24 -7.54 1.31 -1.11
C ILE A 24 -7.18 0.79 0.27
N GLU A 25 -7.81 -0.30 0.70
CA GLU A 25 -7.43 -1.03 1.91
C GLU A 25 -6.67 -2.31 1.57
N ILE A 26 -5.43 -2.41 2.04
CA ILE A 26 -4.56 -3.56 1.79
C ILE A 26 -4.07 -4.15 3.10
N LYS A 27 -4.36 -5.44 3.30
CA LYS A 27 -3.71 -6.25 4.33
C LYS A 27 -2.35 -6.74 3.85
N CYS A 28 -1.27 -6.31 4.51
CA CYS A 28 0.06 -6.79 4.20
C CYS A 28 0.21 -8.27 4.58
N LYS A 29 0.56 -9.12 3.60
CA LYS A 29 0.73 -10.57 3.84
C LYS A 29 1.84 -10.91 4.85
N ASN A 30 2.85 -10.06 5.01
CA ASN A 30 4.01 -10.33 5.87
C ASN A 30 3.71 -10.01 7.35
N CYS A 31 3.39 -8.74 7.65
CA CYS A 31 3.15 -8.29 9.02
C CYS A 31 1.67 -8.33 9.44
N LYS A 32 0.77 -8.77 8.54
CA LYS A 32 -0.70 -8.85 8.73
C LYS A 32 -1.37 -7.51 9.08
N SER A 33 -0.66 -6.39 8.99
CA SER A 33 -1.20 -5.05 9.24
C SER A 33 -2.04 -4.57 8.07
N ILE A 34 -3.10 -3.83 8.37
CA ILE A 34 -4.01 -3.25 7.39
C ILE A 34 -3.54 -1.81 7.13
N HIS A 35 -3.45 -1.44 5.85
CA HIS A 35 -3.05 -0.12 5.40
C HIS A 35 -4.18 0.49 4.57
N THR A 36 -4.53 1.74 4.86
CA THR A 36 -5.49 2.52 4.09
C THR A 36 -4.72 3.57 3.29
N ILE A 37 -4.95 3.61 1.99
CA ILE A 37 -4.27 4.51 1.06
C ILE A 37 -5.34 5.33 0.35
N ASN A 38 -5.16 6.66 0.34
CA ASN A 38 -6.07 7.63 -0.27
C ASN A 38 -5.34 8.39 -1.40
#